data_AF-A0A517WDU7-F1
#
_entry.id   AF-A0A517WDU7-F1
#
_cell.length_a   1.000
_cell.length_b   1.000
_cell.length_c   1.000
_cell.angle_alpha   90.00
_cell.angle_beta   90.00
_cell.angle_gamma   90.00
#
_symmetry.space_group_name_H-M   'P 1'
#
loop_
_entity.id
_entity.type
_entity.pdbx_description
1 polymer ?
#
loop_
_entity_poly.entity_id
_entity_poly.type
_entity_poly.pdbx_seq_one_letter_code
_entity_poly.pdbx_strand_id
1 'polypeptide(L)'
;MVVSAPQTETFLWRLTEVSLSWQGGVRLEGIDLEIPAGVTAIMGYSGAGKTSLLNLLVGFERPDRGDIQRNQTHSETATLDLFWVPHSMGLWPQFTVREHCLLVSSDSDQQQAGVDELLAAFGLTEVSDKYPGQLSQGEASRLSVVRALASQAKVLVMDEPLVHVDQAHWPQYWDFIRAYCVSHNISLVFSTHSPELVLREAQQVICLDQGQVIYHGPVEELYRSPPSVKAASFLGPVNEIVSPGNTSDLPTLARPEQVELITDPTGPFEIKQTHFLGTMEEVRTMNRETGAAHTFYHRPARAALKAGQRISIRLLILFCCLLLCGGCIPGDAPELSFSDISQWPVPAEGIKVPAPRSLNVGPDDELYVLDNAGRVLVYDANDELIKQWEMPDFDIGKPEGVCLLRNGEIAVADTHYHRVVFFDKEGNVLRMLGEYGEGPSQFIYPVSVVQDPEGDIYVCEYGNHDRVQKFSETGEYLLEFGKVGIGPGEFQRPAGMIWHDHKIYVSDAINNRIQIFSDEGEFLEILGAKTGGIPLYYPYDIAIDRNTSELYIVEYGSGRITKTDLQGNILGRFGKTGMQQGEFLTPWGLTVNSKDQVFVADTGNRLIVKLTP
;
A
#
# COMPACT_ATOMS: atom_id res chain seq x y z
N MET A 1 30.05 23.56 -14.92
CA MET A 1 30.82 23.20 -13.72
C MET A 1 30.39 21.82 -13.32
N VAL A 2 31.33 20.88 -13.23
CA VAL A 2 31.07 19.52 -12.77
C VAL A 2 30.64 19.61 -11.31
N VAL A 3 29.36 19.32 -11.04
CA VAL A 3 28.89 19.14 -9.66
C VAL A 3 29.43 17.79 -9.22
N SER A 4 30.37 17.83 -8.29
CA SER A 4 30.96 16.67 -7.64
C SER A 4 29.88 15.83 -6.93
N ALA A 5 29.98 14.52 -7.08
CA ALA A 5 29.21 13.51 -6.35
C ALA A 5 29.31 13.70 -4.80
N PRO A 6 28.29 13.26 -4.03
CA PRO A 6 28.10 13.61 -2.64
C PRO A 6 29.10 12.90 -1.70
N GLN A 7 29.45 13.59 -0.61
CA GLN A 7 30.37 13.10 0.41
C GLN A 7 29.71 12.06 1.34
N THR A 8 30.27 10.84 1.34
CA THR A 8 30.31 9.81 2.41
C THR A 8 29.00 9.25 2.99
N GLU A 9 28.62 8.04 2.59
CA GLU A 9 27.67 7.18 3.30
C GLU A 9 28.21 6.84 4.71
N THR A 10 27.48 7.22 5.75
CA THR A 10 27.81 6.85 7.14
C THR A 10 27.13 5.52 7.50
N PHE A 11 27.91 4.45 7.55
CA PHE A 11 27.49 3.16 8.10
C PHE A 11 27.26 3.25 9.62
N LEU A 12 26.32 2.46 10.16
CA LEU A 12 26.15 2.23 11.61
C LEU A 12 27.07 1.12 12.12
N TRP A 13 27.13 0.01 11.39
CA TRP A 13 28.01 -1.12 11.69
C TRP A 13 28.70 -1.64 10.45
N ARG A 14 29.94 -2.08 10.61
CA ARG A 14 30.69 -2.88 9.65
C ARG A 14 31.22 -4.12 10.36
N LEU A 15 30.87 -5.29 9.83
CA LEU A 15 31.34 -6.59 10.32
C LEU A 15 32.28 -7.18 9.29
N THR A 16 33.40 -7.72 9.75
CA THR A 16 34.41 -8.33 8.89
C THR A 16 34.78 -9.71 9.43
N GLU A 17 34.49 -10.77 8.65
CA GLU A 17 34.77 -12.17 8.97
C GLU A 17 34.26 -12.60 10.36
N VAL A 18 33.07 -12.12 10.75
CA VAL A 18 32.53 -12.29 12.09
C VAL A 18 31.94 -13.69 12.27
N SER A 19 32.48 -14.44 13.23
CA SER A 19 31.95 -15.75 13.64
C SER A 19 31.64 -15.79 15.13
N LEU A 20 30.59 -16.53 15.46
CA LEU A 20 30.13 -16.77 16.82
C LEU A 20 29.69 -18.23 16.97
N SER A 21 30.21 -18.91 17.97
CA SER A 21 29.99 -20.33 18.24
C SER A 21 29.45 -20.53 19.66
N TRP A 22 28.96 -21.74 19.92
CA TRP A 22 28.61 -22.22 21.27
C TRP A 22 29.07 -23.67 21.43
N GLN A 23 28.94 -24.23 22.63
CA GLN A 23 29.43 -25.59 22.92
C GLN A 23 28.84 -26.69 22.01
N GLY A 24 27.69 -26.43 21.36
CA GLY A 24 27.01 -27.38 20.46
C GLY A 24 27.07 -27.05 18.97
N GLY A 25 27.80 -26.02 18.52
CA GLY A 25 27.90 -25.69 17.09
C GLY A 25 28.21 -24.22 16.78
N VAL A 26 28.08 -23.85 15.52
CA VAL A 26 28.27 -22.46 15.03
C VAL A 26 26.92 -21.75 14.99
N ARG A 27 26.84 -20.52 15.53
CA ARG A 27 25.65 -19.65 15.52
C ARG A 27 25.69 -18.64 14.38
N LEU A 28 26.88 -18.11 14.09
CA LEU A 28 27.18 -17.22 12.98
C LEU A 28 28.54 -17.58 12.40
N GLU A 29 28.67 -17.61 11.08
CA GLU A 29 29.88 -18.07 10.40
C GLU A 29 30.31 -17.08 9.33
N GLY A 30 31.47 -16.43 9.53
CA GLY A 30 32.14 -15.62 8.51
C GLY A 30 31.27 -14.49 7.96
N ILE A 31 30.61 -13.74 8.85
CA ILE A 31 29.71 -12.68 8.47
C ILE A 31 30.50 -11.43 8.05
N ASP A 32 30.35 -11.07 6.78
CA ASP A 32 30.77 -9.79 6.20
C ASP A 32 29.54 -8.97 5.83
N LEU A 33 29.36 -7.82 6.47
CA LEU A 33 28.19 -6.98 6.24
C LEU A 33 28.47 -5.51 6.58
N GLU A 34 27.79 -4.60 5.90
CA GLU A 34 27.68 -3.20 6.29
C GLU A 34 26.20 -2.83 6.50
N ILE A 35 25.87 -2.28 7.67
CA ILE A 35 24.53 -1.74 7.97
C ILE A 35 24.60 -0.22 7.87
N PRO A 36 23.89 0.41 6.91
CA PRO A 36 23.82 1.85 6.81
C PRO A 36 22.88 2.45 7.88
N ALA A 37 22.95 3.78 8.06
CA ALA A 37 21.92 4.51 8.77
C ALA A 37 20.57 4.41 8.05
N GLY A 38 19.46 4.48 8.79
CA GLY A 38 18.11 4.27 8.27
C GLY A 38 17.42 3.05 8.90
N VAL A 39 16.57 2.38 8.12
CA VAL A 39 15.76 1.25 8.59
C VAL A 39 16.22 -0.06 7.95
N THR A 40 16.77 -0.96 8.76
CA THR A 40 17.25 -2.29 8.34
C THR A 40 16.48 -3.40 9.03
N ALA A 41 15.92 -4.33 8.25
CA ALA A 41 15.30 -5.55 8.78
C ALA A 41 16.27 -6.73 8.75
N ILE A 42 16.23 -7.58 9.77
CA ILE A 42 16.93 -8.86 9.82
C ILE A 42 15.89 -9.98 9.74
N MET A 43 15.92 -10.75 8.66
CA MET A 43 15.03 -11.88 8.43
C MET A 43 15.76 -13.21 8.53
N GLY A 44 15.01 -14.25 8.87
CA GLY A 44 15.50 -15.61 8.99
C GLY A 44 14.54 -16.49 9.77
N TYR A 45 14.52 -17.78 9.42
CA TYR A 45 13.74 -18.79 10.14
C TYR A 45 14.18 -18.89 11.61
N SER A 46 13.37 -19.56 12.43
CA SER A 46 13.75 -19.82 13.82
C SER A 46 15.08 -20.57 13.87
N GLY A 47 16.02 -20.08 14.69
CA GLY A 47 17.38 -20.64 14.79
C GLY A 47 18.37 -20.16 13.73
N ALA A 48 17.99 -19.29 12.78
CA ALA A 48 18.91 -18.80 11.74
C ALA A 48 20.04 -17.88 12.23
N GLY A 49 19.97 -17.40 13.48
CA GLY A 49 21.01 -16.56 14.09
C GLY A 49 20.63 -15.07 14.28
N LYS A 50 19.37 -14.67 14.05
CA LYS A 50 18.91 -13.26 14.17
C LYS A 50 19.27 -12.62 15.51
N THR A 51 18.81 -13.19 16.62
CA THR A 51 19.12 -12.71 17.98
C THR A 51 20.62 -12.74 18.27
N SER A 52 21.35 -13.72 17.75
CA SER A 52 22.81 -13.77 17.88
C SER A 52 23.49 -12.58 17.20
N LEU A 53 23.06 -12.24 15.98
CA LEU A 53 23.58 -11.09 15.25
C LEU A 53 23.24 -9.79 15.98
N LEU A 54 21.98 -9.63 16.41
CA LEU A 54 21.57 -8.47 17.19
C LEU A 54 22.38 -8.32 18.49
N ASN A 55 22.60 -9.40 19.24
CA ASN A 55 23.41 -9.41 20.45
C ASN A 55 24.86 -8.96 20.21
N LEU A 56 25.44 -9.32 19.05
CA LEU A 56 26.76 -8.84 18.63
C LEU A 56 26.73 -7.33 18.31
N LEU A 57 25.71 -6.85 17.58
CA LEU A 57 25.59 -5.44 17.20
C LEU A 57 25.46 -4.52 18.42
N VAL A 58 24.71 -4.95 19.45
CA VAL A 58 24.52 -4.18 20.69
C VAL A 58 25.60 -4.46 21.75
N GLY A 59 26.50 -5.43 21.50
CA GLY A 59 27.64 -5.75 22.37
C GLY A 59 27.34 -6.60 23.61
N PHE A 60 26.19 -7.29 23.67
CA PHE A 60 25.91 -8.31 24.70
C PHE A 60 26.78 -9.55 24.54
N GLU A 61 27.16 -9.86 23.29
CA GLU A 61 28.09 -10.92 22.95
C GLU A 61 29.30 -10.33 22.22
N ARG A 62 30.43 -11.04 22.26
CA ARG A 62 31.62 -10.71 21.49
C ARG A 62 31.85 -11.78 20.44
N PRO A 63 32.34 -11.41 19.25
CA PRO A 63 32.66 -12.41 18.24
C PRO A 63 33.84 -13.27 18.70
N ASP A 64 33.82 -14.57 18.37
CA ASP A 64 34.95 -15.47 18.60
C ASP A 64 36.08 -15.21 17.59
N ARG A 65 35.71 -14.76 16.39
CA ARG A 65 36.59 -14.38 15.28
C ARG A 65 35.97 -13.22 14.51
N GLY A 66 36.81 -12.38 13.91
CA GLY A 66 36.39 -11.21 13.13
C GLY A 66 36.35 -9.93 13.96
N ASP A 67 35.92 -8.85 13.33
CA ASP A 67 35.83 -7.52 13.94
C ASP A 67 34.47 -6.88 13.68
N ILE A 68 33.99 -6.09 14.66
CA ILE A 68 32.75 -5.32 14.57
C ILE A 68 33.06 -3.86 14.84
N GLN A 69 32.95 -3.04 13.81
CA GLN A 69 33.14 -1.60 13.91
C GLN A 69 31.77 -0.94 14.00
N ARG A 70 31.57 -0.14 15.04
CA ARG A 70 30.35 0.64 15.24
C ARG A 70 30.67 2.12 15.12
N ASN A 71 29.97 2.82 14.24
CA ASN A 71 30.09 4.26 14.10
C ASN A 71 29.21 4.94 15.14
N GLN A 72 29.82 5.51 16.18
CA GLN A 72 29.10 6.23 17.22
C GLN A 72 28.75 7.63 16.73
N THR A 73 27.46 7.97 16.70
CA THR A 73 27.02 9.32 16.35
C THR A 73 27.00 10.15 17.64
N HIS A 74 28.11 10.81 17.96
CA HIS A 74 28.13 11.76 19.06
C HIS A 74 27.24 12.96 18.74
N SER A 75 26.04 12.99 19.33
CA SER A 75 25.13 14.14 19.30
C SER A 75 25.20 14.86 20.64
N GLU A 76 25.37 16.18 20.63
CA GLU A 76 25.32 17.00 21.87
C GLU A 76 23.96 16.94 22.56
N THR A 77 22.90 16.53 21.84
CA THR A 77 21.50 16.53 22.30
C THR A 77 20.95 15.19 22.74
N ALA A 78 21.58 14.05 22.40
CA ALA A 78 21.05 12.73 22.75
C ALA A 78 21.79 12.17 23.97
N THR A 79 21.04 11.76 24.99
CA THR A 79 21.57 11.17 26.23
C THR A 79 22.03 9.73 26.03
N LEU A 80 21.44 9.01 25.07
CA LEU A 80 21.75 7.62 24.73
C LEU A 80 22.02 7.48 23.23
N ASP A 81 23.10 6.79 22.87
CA ASP A 81 23.46 6.52 21.47
C ASP A 81 22.71 5.30 20.89
N LEU A 82 22.45 4.28 21.72
CA LEU A 82 21.73 3.06 21.32
C LEU A 82 20.75 2.59 22.39
N PHE A 83 19.61 2.08 21.95
CA PHE A 83 18.65 1.37 22.79
C PHE A 83 18.35 -0.02 22.25
N TRP A 84 18.28 -1.01 23.13
CA TRP A 84 18.04 -2.41 22.78
C TRP A 84 16.74 -2.93 23.38
N VAL A 85 15.89 -3.50 22.53
CA VAL A 85 14.70 -4.26 22.93
C VAL A 85 14.96 -5.75 22.66
N PRO A 86 15.28 -6.56 23.68
CA PRO A 86 15.47 -7.99 23.50
C PRO A 86 14.15 -8.70 23.19
N HIS A 87 14.22 -9.94 22.69
CA HIS A 87 13.04 -10.78 22.44
C HIS A 87 12.18 -10.99 23.71
N SER A 88 12.81 -11.00 24.89
CA SER A 88 12.12 -11.08 26.19
C SER A 88 11.47 -9.76 26.63
N MET A 89 11.44 -8.74 25.77
CA MET A 89 10.98 -7.36 26.00
C MET A 89 11.82 -6.56 26.99
N GLY A 90 12.57 -7.22 27.88
CA GLY A 90 13.46 -6.59 28.84
C GLY A 90 12.74 -5.72 29.88
N LEU A 91 11.50 -6.06 30.23
CA LEU A 91 10.68 -5.29 31.18
C LEU A 91 11.13 -5.54 32.63
N TRP A 92 11.06 -4.51 33.47
CA TRP A 92 11.44 -4.54 34.88
C TRP A 92 10.22 -4.80 35.77
N PRO A 93 10.16 -5.94 36.49
CA PRO A 93 8.98 -6.31 37.27
C PRO A 93 8.56 -5.29 38.35
N GLN A 94 9.52 -4.51 38.85
CA GLN A 94 9.33 -3.56 39.95
C GLN A 94 8.89 -2.16 39.53
N PHE A 95 8.75 -1.89 38.22
CA PHE A 95 8.32 -0.59 37.72
C PHE A 95 7.00 -0.69 36.98
N THR A 96 6.18 0.34 37.10
CA THR A 96 4.94 0.50 36.35
C THR A 96 5.21 0.83 34.88
N VAL A 97 4.19 0.69 34.03
CA VAL A 97 4.24 1.05 32.60
C VAL A 97 4.77 2.49 32.39
N ARG A 98 4.29 3.44 33.19
CA ARG A 98 4.75 4.84 33.14
C ARG A 98 6.21 4.98 33.57
N GLU A 99 6.59 4.37 34.69
CA GLU A 99 7.97 4.44 35.21
C GLU A 99 8.99 3.84 34.24
N HIS A 100 8.64 2.78 33.50
CA HIS A 100 9.50 2.22 32.46
C HIS A 100 9.94 3.26 31.43
N CYS A 101 9.02 4.14 31.04
CA CYS A 101 9.27 5.17 30.04
C CYS A 101 10.05 6.34 30.65
N LEU A 102 9.67 6.75 31.86
CA LEU A 102 10.32 7.85 32.57
C LEU A 102 11.80 7.55 32.89
N LEU A 103 12.13 6.31 33.25
CA LEU A 103 13.50 5.90 33.60
C LEU A 103 14.50 5.95 32.45
N VAL A 104 14.02 5.89 31.21
CA VAL A 104 14.87 5.92 30.01
C VAL A 104 14.83 7.28 29.31
N SER A 105 13.87 8.13 29.69
CA SER A 105 13.80 9.54 29.28
C SER A 105 14.65 10.43 30.19
N SER A 106 14.91 11.68 29.77
CA SER A 106 15.60 12.68 30.60
C SER A 106 14.62 13.45 31.51
N ASP A 107 15.13 13.99 32.61
CA ASP A 107 14.36 14.45 33.79
C ASP A 107 13.68 15.84 33.60
N SER A 108 12.98 16.08 32.49
CA SER A 108 12.34 17.37 32.18
C SER A 108 10.80 17.30 32.06
N ASP A 109 10.10 18.34 32.52
CA ASP A 109 8.63 18.45 32.49
C ASP A 109 8.04 18.32 31.07
N GLN A 110 8.76 18.84 30.07
CA GLN A 110 8.36 18.75 28.66
C GLN A 110 8.42 17.31 28.11
N GLN A 111 9.23 16.43 28.71
CA GLN A 111 9.31 15.02 28.33
C GLN A 111 8.29 14.13 29.03
N GLN A 112 7.77 14.51 30.22
CA GLN A 112 6.64 13.79 30.81
C GLN A 112 5.41 13.84 29.90
N ALA A 113 5.15 15.00 29.28
CA ALA A 113 4.10 15.15 28.26
C ALA A 113 4.34 14.26 27.03
N GLY A 114 5.60 14.11 26.61
CA GLY A 114 5.98 13.19 25.51
C GLY A 114 5.75 11.72 25.86
N VAL A 115 6.00 11.31 27.11
CA VAL A 115 5.69 9.95 27.57
C VAL A 115 4.18 9.69 27.53
N ASP A 116 3.35 10.64 27.94
CA ASP A 116 1.89 10.50 27.87
C ASP A 116 1.39 10.37 26.43
N GLU A 117 1.96 11.12 25.49
CA GLU A 117 1.66 10.99 24.06
C GLU A 117 2.03 9.60 23.53
N LEU A 118 3.22 9.09 23.87
CA LEU A 118 3.66 7.77 23.47
C LEU A 118 2.76 6.66 24.06
N LEU A 119 2.39 6.76 25.35
CA LEU A 119 1.47 5.82 25.98
C LEU A 119 0.09 5.84 25.33
N ALA A 120 -0.42 7.01 24.98
CA ALA A 120 -1.70 7.16 24.28
C ALA A 120 -1.66 6.55 22.88
N ALA A 121 -0.60 6.84 22.10
CA ALA A 121 -0.43 6.32 20.74
C ALA A 121 -0.42 4.78 20.68
N PHE A 122 0.05 4.12 21.75
CA PHE A 122 0.12 2.66 21.87
C PHE A 122 -1.01 2.05 22.71
N GLY A 123 -2.02 2.84 23.09
CA GLY A 123 -3.18 2.36 23.86
C GLY A 123 -2.81 1.83 25.25
N LEU A 124 -1.84 2.46 25.92
CA LEU A 124 -1.33 2.06 27.24
C LEU A 124 -1.71 3.04 28.36
N THR A 125 -2.46 4.11 28.07
CA THR A 125 -2.86 5.13 29.07
C THR A 125 -3.61 4.52 30.25
N GLU A 126 -4.63 3.70 30.01
CA GLU A 126 -5.46 3.07 31.06
C GLU A 126 -4.70 2.04 31.92
N VAL A 127 -3.51 1.62 31.46
CA VAL A 127 -2.66 0.65 32.17
C VAL A 127 -1.35 1.28 32.63
N SER A 128 -1.23 2.61 32.63
CA SER A 128 0.02 3.32 32.94
C SER A 128 0.58 2.99 34.33
N ASP A 129 -0.30 2.66 35.27
CA ASP A 129 0.06 2.41 36.67
C ASP A 129 0.18 0.90 37.00
N LYS A 130 0.02 0.02 35.98
CA LYS A 130 0.17 -1.43 36.13
C LYS A 130 1.63 -1.85 36.01
N TYR A 131 1.96 -2.98 36.63
CA TYR A 131 3.25 -3.65 36.52
C TYR A 131 3.26 -4.68 35.38
N PRO A 132 4.42 -5.06 34.80
CA PRO A 132 4.51 -6.02 33.71
C PRO A 132 3.78 -7.36 33.96
N GLY A 133 3.79 -7.86 35.19
CA GLY A 133 3.09 -9.11 35.56
C GLY A 133 1.56 -9.02 35.49
N GLN A 134 1.00 -7.82 35.27
CA GLN A 134 -0.43 -7.56 35.16
C GLN A 134 -0.85 -7.20 33.73
N LEU A 135 0.09 -7.20 32.78
CA LEU A 135 -0.15 -6.89 31.37
C LEU A 135 -0.41 -8.18 30.58
N SER A 136 -1.24 -8.07 29.55
CA SER A 136 -1.28 -9.04 28.46
C SER A 136 0.05 -9.03 27.68
N GLN A 137 0.34 -10.10 26.95
CA GLN A 137 1.54 -10.17 26.09
C GLN A 137 1.57 -9.07 25.03
N GLY A 138 0.41 -8.69 24.49
CA GLY A 138 0.29 -7.57 23.54
C GLY A 138 0.60 -6.23 24.19
N GLU A 139 0.09 -5.94 25.39
CA GLU A 139 0.40 -4.72 26.14
C GLU A 139 1.89 -4.65 26.52
N ALA A 140 2.45 -5.76 27.00
CA ALA A 140 3.87 -5.85 27.34
C ALA A 140 4.77 -5.62 26.11
N SER A 141 4.40 -6.19 24.95
CA SER A 141 5.10 -5.98 23.69
C SER A 141 5.03 -4.52 23.24
N ARG A 142 3.87 -3.87 23.33
CA ARG A 142 3.73 -2.42 23.05
C ARG A 142 4.56 -1.56 24.00
N LEU A 143 4.56 -1.87 25.30
CA LEU A 143 5.39 -1.16 26.28
C LEU A 143 6.88 -1.25 25.94
N SER A 144 7.36 -2.40 25.48
CA SER A 144 8.77 -2.57 25.11
C SER A 144 9.20 -1.61 23.99
N VAL A 145 8.31 -1.38 23.01
CA VAL A 145 8.53 -0.44 21.90
C VAL A 145 8.39 1.01 22.38
N VAL A 146 7.34 1.33 23.14
CA VAL A 146 7.13 2.67 23.70
C VAL A 146 8.34 3.11 24.52
N ARG A 147 8.87 2.22 25.36
CA ARG A 147 10.08 2.49 26.14
C ARG A 147 11.28 2.79 25.24
N ALA A 148 11.44 2.06 24.13
CA ALA A 148 12.52 2.34 23.18
C ALA A 148 12.38 3.71 22.53
N LEU A 149 11.16 4.10 22.12
CA LEU A 149 10.90 5.43 21.57
C LEU A 149 11.12 6.55 22.60
N ALA A 150 10.69 6.32 23.85
CA ALA A 150 10.88 7.26 24.96
C ALA A 150 12.35 7.51 25.29
N SER A 151 13.25 6.57 25.00
CA SER A 151 14.69 6.74 25.19
C SER A 151 15.33 7.78 24.27
N GLN A 152 14.68 8.06 23.13
CA GLN A 152 15.19 8.95 22.07
C GLN A 152 16.62 8.63 21.61
N ALA A 153 17.03 7.36 21.73
CA ALA A 153 18.35 6.93 21.28
C ALA A 153 18.50 7.07 19.75
N LYS A 154 19.71 7.37 19.28
CA LYS A 154 19.99 7.56 17.84
C LYS A 154 19.84 6.27 17.04
N VAL A 155 20.07 5.12 17.68
CA VAL A 155 19.85 3.82 17.06
C VAL A 155 18.97 2.96 17.96
N LEU A 156 17.83 2.54 17.44
CA LEU A 156 16.98 1.56 18.09
C LEU A 156 17.24 0.19 17.48
N VAL A 157 17.48 -0.79 18.33
CA VAL A 157 17.67 -2.18 17.93
C VAL A 157 16.59 -3.01 18.61
N MET A 158 15.77 -3.74 17.84
CA MET A 158 14.59 -4.45 18.37
C MET A 158 14.49 -5.88 17.86
N ASP A 159 14.40 -6.86 18.76
CA ASP A 159 14.22 -8.26 18.40
C ASP A 159 12.73 -8.64 18.40
N GLU A 160 12.17 -8.87 17.21
CA GLU A 160 10.76 -9.20 16.98
C GLU A 160 9.77 -8.23 17.68
N PRO A 161 9.87 -6.91 17.42
CA PRO A 161 8.96 -5.94 18.03
C PRO A 161 7.51 -6.20 17.61
N LEU A 162 6.58 -5.96 18.54
CA LEU A 162 5.12 -6.10 18.34
C LEU A 162 4.62 -7.51 17.94
N VAL A 163 5.45 -8.55 18.10
CA VAL A 163 5.11 -9.93 17.70
C VAL A 163 3.84 -10.49 18.36
N HIS A 164 3.47 -9.99 19.55
CA HIS A 164 2.26 -10.41 20.28
C HIS A 164 1.06 -9.48 20.11
N VAL A 165 1.16 -8.50 19.21
CA VAL A 165 0.09 -7.56 18.92
C VAL A 165 -0.75 -8.08 17.75
N ASP A 166 -2.06 -7.86 17.82
CA ASP A 166 -2.99 -8.24 16.75
C ASP A 166 -2.67 -7.52 15.43
N GLN A 167 -2.70 -8.27 14.32
CA GLN A 167 -2.35 -7.78 12.98
C GLN A 167 -3.25 -6.63 12.49
N ALA A 168 -4.48 -6.50 12.98
CA ALA A 168 -5.37 -5.40 12.58
C ALA A 168 -4.88 -4.04 13.08
N HIS A 169 -4.17 -4.01 14.22
CA HIS A 169 -3.64 -2.78 14.82
C HIS A 169 -2.17 -2.51 14.45
N TRP A 170 -1.48 -3.50 13.86
CA TRP A 170 -0.09 -3.37 13.42
C TRP A 170 0.17 -2.14 12.55
N PRO A 171 -0.66 -1.82 11.53
CA PRO A 171 -0.42 -0.65 10.67
C PRO A 171 -0.26 0.65 11.45
N GLN A 172 -1.16 0.91 12.39
CA GLN A 172 -1.17 2.14 13.18
C GLN A 172 0.12 2.32 14.00
N TYR A 173 0.60 1.26 14.65
CA TYR A 173 1.81 1.34 15.48
C TYR A 173 3.05 1.54 14.63
N TRP A 174 3.16 0.84 13.50
CA TRP A 174 4.31 0.99 12.60
C TRP A 174 4.34 2.34 11.89
N ASP A 175 3.18 2.89 11.52
CA ASP A 175 3.11 4.26 10.98
C ASP A 175 3.59 5.28 12.01
N PHE A 176 3.23 5.10 13.28
CA PHE A 176 3.74 5.95 14.36
C PHE A 176 5.26 5.78 14.55
N ILE A 177 5.77 4.54 14.60
CA ILE A 177 7.23 4.27 14.73
C ILE A 177 7.99 4.93 13.59
N ARG A 178 7.51 4.79 12.35
CA ARG A 178 8.13 5.38 11.16
C ARG A 178 8.16 6.91 11.26
N ALA A 179 7.02 7.53 11.53
CA ALA A 179 6.92 8.98 11.68
C ALA A 179 7.80 9.51 12.84
N TYR A 180 7.86 8.78 13.95
CA TYR A 180 8.69 9.14 15.10
C TYR A 180 10.19 9.02 14.77
N CYS A 181 10.61 7.94 14.11
CA CYS A 181 12.01 7.76 13.73
C CYS A 181 12.48 8.81 12.73
N VAL A 182 11.64 9.15 11.75
CA VAL A 182 11.93 10.22 10.78
C VAL A 182 12.04 11.58 11.47
N SER A 183 11.07 11.95 12.31
CA SER A 183 11.06 13.26 12.98
C SER A 183 12.20 13.47 13.97
N HIS A 184 12.72 12.39 14.56
CA HIS A 184 13.81 12.44 15.54
C HIS A 184 15.19 12.04 14.98
N ASN A 185 15.26 11.73 13.67
CA ASN A 185 16.45 11.23 12.98
C ASN A 185 17.06 10.01 13.70
N ILE A 186 16.23 8.99 13.90
CA ILE A 186 16.56 7.73 14.56
C ILE A 186 16.71 6.64 13.50
N SER A 187 17.81 5.88 13.57
CA SER A 187 17.96 4.65 12.79
C SER A 187 17.34 3.47 13.52
N LEU A 188 16.74 2.53 12.78
CA LEU A 188 16.06 1.37 13.32
C LEU A 188 16.62 0.08 12.70
N VAL A 189 17.11 -0.83 13.55
CA VAL A 189 17.44 -2.20 13.16
C VAL A 189 16.48 -3.13 13.88
N PHE A 190 15.70 -3.93 13.16
CA PHE A 190 14.76 -4.85 13.78
C PHE A 190 14.80 -6.23 13.15
N SER A 191 14.54 -7.28 13.94
CA SER A 191 14.32 -8.61 13.39
C SER A 191 12.84 -8.88 13.18
N THR A 192 12.52 -9.68 12.16
CA THR A 192 11.16 -10.16 11.92
C THR A 192 11.16 -11.45 11.11
N HIS A 193 10.04 -12.16 11.16
CA HIS A 193 9.73 -13.27 10.26
C HIS A 193 8.65 -12.91 9.23
N SER A 194 8.12 -11.68 9.25
CA SER A 194 7.06 -11.23 8.32
C SER A 194 7.65 -10.52 7.10
N PRO A 195 7.50 -11.10 5.89
CA PRO A 195 7.83 -10.43 4.63
C PRO A 195 7.11 -9.10 4.44
N GLU A 196 5.83 -9.05 4.83
CA GLU A 196 4.95 -7.89 4.63
C GLU A 196 5.47 -6.68 5.40
N LEU A 197 5.94 -6.91 6.62
CA LEU A 197 6.53 -5.87 7.44
C LEU A 197 7.83 -5.33 6.84
N VAL A 198 8.68 -6.22 6.31
CA VAL A 198 9.93 -5.81 5.65
C VAL A 198 9.65 -4.98 4.40
N LEU A 199 8.73 -5.44 3.55
CA LEU A 199 8.34 -4.72 2.33
C LEU A 199 7.75 -3.33 2.63
N ARG A 200 7.12 -3.18 3.79
CA ARG A 200 6.45 -1.93 4.19
C ARG A 200 7.39 -0.94 4.89
N GLU A 201 8.27 -1.42 5.76
CA GLU A 201 9.00 -0.57 6.72
C GLU A 201 10.50 -0.47 6.45
N ALA A 202 11.11 -1.49 5.83
CA ALA A 202 12.56 -1.58 5.73
C ALA A 202 13.08 -1.07 4.39
N GLN A 203 14.22 -0.36 4.44
CA GLN A 203 14.96 0.08 3.25
C GLN A 203 15.99 -1.00 2.86
N GLN A 204 16.61 -1.59 3.88
CA GLN A 204 17.62 -2.65 3.74
C GLN A 204 17.12 -3.92 4.43
N VAL A 205 17.52 -5.08 3.92
CA VAL A 205 17.24 -6.37 4.54
C VAL A 205 18.50 -7.23 4.60
N ILE A 206 18.67 -7.93 5.72
CA ILE A 206 19.67 -8.97 5.91
C ILE A 206 18.92 -10.29 6.06
N CYS A 207 19.13 -11.20 5.11
CA CYS A 207 18.57 -12.54 5.14
C CYS A 207 19.61 -13.49 5.72
N LEU A 208 19.31 -14.05 6.89
CA LEU A 208 20.11 -15.07 7.55
C LEU A 208 19.51 -16.46 7.34
N ASP A 209 20.36 -17.41 7.00
CA ASP A 209 20.02 -18.83 7.05
C ASP A 209 21.17 -19.64 7.67
N GLN A 210 20.85 -20.44 8.70
CA GLN A 210 21.81 -21.30 9.40
C GLN A 210 23.12 -20.59 9.82
N GLY A 211 23.03 -19.34 10.27
CA GLY A 211 24.18 -18.57 10.73
C GLY A 211 24.99 -17.90 9.62
N GLN A 212 24.55 -17.98 8.37
CA GLN A 212 25.18 -17.33 7.23
C GLN A 212 24.27 -16.26 6.62
N VAL A 213 24.86 -15.16 6.13
CA VAL A 213 24.13 -14.15 5.37
C VAL A 213 23.98 -14.62 3.92
N ILE A 214 22.74 -14.91 3.51
CA ILE A 214 22.45 -15.32 2.13
C ILE A 214 22.18 -14.12 1.21
N TYR A 215 21.81 -12.98 1.79
CA TYR A 215 21.63 -11.70 1.10
C TYR A 215 21.70 -10.56 2.11
N HIS A 216 22.34 -9.46 1.71
CA HIS A 216 22.19 -8.17 2.38
C HIS A 216 22.14 -7.08 1.31
N GLY A 217 21.25 -6.10 1.48
CA GLY A 217 21.10 -5.00 0.53
C GLY A 217 19.68 -4.45 0.49
N PRO A 218 19.35 -3.62 -0.53
CA PRO A 218 18.05 -3.00 -0.66
C PRO A 218 16.93 -4.04 -0.76
N VAL A 219 15.81 -3.76 -0.08
CA VAL A 219 14.61 -4.64 -0.11
C VAL A 219 14.05 -4.76 -1.53
N GLU A 220 14.00 -3.66 -2.27
CA GLU A 220 13.47 -3.65 -3.65
C GLU A 220 14.28 -4.53 -4.59
N GLU A 221 15.61 -4.55 -4.44
CA GLU A 221 16.49 -5.38 -5.25
C GLU A 221 16.27 -6.87 -4.97
N LEU A 222 16.16 -7.26 -3.69
CA LEU A 222 15.81 -8.64 -3.33
C LEU A 222 14.43 -9.05 -3.86
N TYR A 223 13.48 -8.12 -3.86
CA TYR A 223 12.14 -8.42 -4.35
C TYR A 223 12.12 -8.63 -5.86
N ARG A 224 12.74 -7.72 -6.62
CA ARG A 224 12.67 -7.66 -8.09
C ARG A 224 13.69 -8.55 -8.79
N SER A 225 14.88 -8.72 -8.23
CA SER A 225 16.00 -9.43 -8.87
C SER A 225 16.77 -10.26 -7.84
N PRO A 226 16.11 -11.22 -7.18
CA PRO A 226 16.76 -12.03 -6.15
C PRO A 226 17.91 -12.87 -6.74
N PRO A 227 19.04 -13.02 -6.02
CA PRO A 227 20.18 -13.80 -6.50
C PRO A 227 19.94 -15.31 -6.46
N SER A 228 18.94 -15.78 -5.70
CA SER A 228 18.57 -17.19 -5.61
C SER A 228 17.12 -17.36 -5.16
N VAL A 229 16.54 -18.53 -5.41
CA VAL A 229 15.21 -18.94 -4.91
C VAL A 229 15.15 -18.81 -3.39
N LYS A 230 16.22 -19.24 -2.72
CA LYS A 230 16.33 -19.22 -1.26
C LYS A 230 16.35 -17.79 -0.70
N ALA A 231 16.97 -16.84 -1.39
CA ALA A 231 16.90 -15.43 -1.00
C ALA A 231 15.51 -14.85 -1.32
N ALA A 232 14.96 -15.16 -2.49
CA ALA A 232 13.65 -14.70 -2.92
C ALA A 232 12.52 -15.09 -1.95
N SER A 233 12.59 -16.31 -1.40
CA SER A 233 11.57 -16.88 -0.51
C SER A 233 11.42 -16.14 0.82
N PHE A 234 12.42 -15.33 1.22
CA PHE A 234 12.33 -14.50 2.42
C PHE A 234 11.31 -13.37 2.26
N LEU A 235 11.07 -12.89 1.04
CA LEU A 235 10.08 -11.85 0.76
C LEU A 235 8.76 -12.39 0.19
N GLY A 236 8.54 -13.70 0.29
CA GLY A 236 7.33 -14.38 -0.17
C GLY A 236 7.55 -15.32 -1.36
N PRO A 237 6.47 -15.91 -1.90
CA PRO A 237 6.55 -16.93 -2.94
C PRO A 237 7.26 -16.44 -4.21
N VAL A 238 7.90 -17.37 -4.91
CA VAL A 238 8.57 -17.15 -6.20
C VAL A 238 8.36 -18.38 -7.08
N ASN A 239 8.25 -18.14 -8.38
CA ASN A 239 8.16 -19.19 -9.39
C ASN A 239 9.50 -19.43 -10.04
N GLU A 240 9.87 -20.69 -10.19
CA GLU A 240 11.00 -21.12 -11.02
C GLU A 240 10.47 -21.52 -12.40
N ILE A 241 10.84 -20.74 -13.41
CA ILE A 241 10.39 -20.94 -14.79
C ILE A 241 11.58 -21.40 -15.63
N VAL A 242 11.47 -22.62 -16.15
CA VAL A 242 12.47 -23.23 -17.04
C VAL A 242 11.97 -23.10 -18.48
N SER A 243 12.57 -22.19 -19.25
CA SER A 243 12.22 -22.01 -20.67
C SER A 243 13.01 -22.96 -21.56
N PRO A 244 12.36 -23.76 -22.42
CA PRO A 244 13.07 -24.58 -23.40
C PRO A 244 13.73 -23.67 -24.46
N GLY A 245 15.06 -23.64 -24.48
CA GLY A 245 15.86 -22.90 -25.47
C GLY A 245 16.72 -21.76 -24.91
N ASN A 246 16.70 -21.49 -23.61
CA ASN A 246 17.61 -20.51 -23.01
C ASN A 246 19.01 -21.15 -22.84
N THR A 247 20.05 -20.53 -23.38
CA THR A 247 21.43 -21.07 -23.38
C THR A 247 22.11 -21.01 -22.01
N SER A 248 21.49 -20.34 -21.04
CA SER A 248 21.87 -20.43 -19.63
C SER A 248 20.99 -21.49 -18.95
N ASP A 249 21.59 -22.56 -18.42
CA ASP A 249 20.91 -23.63 -17.67
C ASP A 249 20.24 -23.16 -16.33
N LEU A 250 20.09 -21.85 -16.12
CA LEU A 250 19.55 -21.26 -14.89
C LEU A 250 18.05 -20.91 -15.05
N PRO A 251 17.20 -21.30 -14.09
CA PRO A 251 15.77 -20.97 -14.12
C PRO A 251 15.55 -19.47 -13.97
N THR A 252 14.55 -18.94 -14.67
CA THR A 252 14.10 -17.56 -14.49
C THR A 252 13.20 -17.50 -13.26
N LEU A 253 13.52 -16.60 -12.33
CA LEU A 253 12.70 -16.37 -11.13
C LEU A 253 11.65 -15.30 -11.42
N ALA A 254 10.39 -15.60 -11.09
CA ALA A 254 9.28 -14.67 -11.31
C ALA A 254 8.35 -14.63 -10.10
N ARG A 255 7.98 -13.42 -9.66
CA ARG A 255 7.01 -13.20 -8.59
C ARG A 255 5.60 -13.59 -9.05
N PRO A 256 4.67 -13.89 -8.13
CA PRO A 256 3.30 -14.30 -8.50
C PRO A 256 2.59 -13.32 -9.43
N GLU A 257 2.80 -12.01 -9.27
CA GLU A 257 2.25 -10.94 -10.11
C GLU A 257 2.90 -10.83 -11.50
N GLN A 258 3.99 -11.56 -11.75
CA GLN A 258 4.69 -11.61 -13.05
C GLN A 258 4.35 -12.87 -13.84
N VAL A 259 3.54 -13.77 -13.28
CA VAL A 259 3.23 -15.07 -13.86
C VAL A 259 1.75 -15.14 -14.17
N GLU A 260 1.43 -15.45 -15.42
CA GLU A 260 0.10 -15.81 -15.84
C GLU A 260 0.04 -17.30 -16.17
N LEU A 261 -0.90 -18.02 -15.55
CA LEU A 261 -1.23 -19.41 -15.88
C LEU A 261 -2.44 -19.43 -16.83
N ILE A 262 -2.23 -19.95 -18.05
CA ILE A 262 -3.23 -19.99 -19.12
C ILE A 262 -3.64 -21.43 -19.35
N THR A 263 -4.94 -21.71 -19.38
CA THR A 263 -5.46 -23.02 -19.79
C THR A 263 -5.11 -23.30 -21.24
N ASP A 264 -4.37 -24.38 -21.47
CA ASP A 264 -3.85 -24.77 -22.77
C ASP A 264 -3.92 -26.30 -22.90
N PRO A 265 -4.81 -26.85 -23.75
CA PRO A 265 -4.91 -28.31 -23.96
C PRO A 265 -3.60 -28.97 -24.41
N THR A 266 -2.69 -28.19 -24.99
CA THR A 266 -1.36 -28.62 -25.42
C THR A 266 -0.24 -28.26 -24.42
N GLY A 267 -0.59 -27.56 -23.34
CA GLY A 267 0.35 -27.09 -22.33
C GLY A 267 1.08 -28.24 -21.61
N PRO A 268 2.35 -28.03 -21.23
CA PRO A 268 3.20 -29.09 -20.68
C PRO A 268 2.83 -29.48 -19.24
N PHE A 269 2.08 -28.64 -18.51
CA PHE A 269 1.75 -28.85 -17.11
C PHE A 269 0.29 -29.26 -16.93
N GLU A 270 0.04 -30.37 -16.25
CA GLU A 270 -1.30 -30.78 -15.85
C GLU A 270 -1.56 -30.38 -14.39
N ILE A 271 -2.65 -29.66 -14.13
CA ILE A 271 -3.07 -29.23 -12.80
C ILE A 271 -3.50 -30.46 -11.99
N LYS A 272 -2.91 -30.61 -10.80
CA LYS A 272 -3.32 -31.61 -9.81
C LYS A 272 -4.19 -31.01 -8.73
N GLN A 273 -3.88 -29.80 -8.29
CA GLN A 273 -4.58 -29.14 -7.21
C GLN A 273 -4.41 -27.62 -7.29
N THR A 274 -5.42 -26.89 -6.86
CA THR A 274 -5.36 -25.43 -6.66
C THR A 274 -5.71 -25.11 -5.21
N HIS A 275 -5.08 -24.08 -4.64
CA HIS A 275 -5.40 -23.54 -3.33
C HIS A 275 -5.47 -22.01 -3.41
N PHE A 276 -6.65 -21.48 -3.07
CA PHE A 276 -6.86 -20.05 -2.96
C PHE A 276 -6.21 -19.51 -1.67
N LEU A 277 -5.31 -18.54 -1.81
CA LEU A 277 -4.58 -17.90 -0.69
C LEU A 277 -4.99 -16.43 -0.54
N GLY A 278 -6.21 -16.05 -0.95
CA GLY A 278 -6.68 -14.66 -0.94
C GLY A 278 -6.26 -13.92 -2.21
N THR A 279 -5.21 -13.11 -2.14
CA THR A 279 -4.77 -12.30 -3.29
C THR A 279 -4.00 -13.09 -4.35
N MET A 280 -3.56 -14.31 -4.03
CA MET A 280 -2.82 -15.21 -4.91
C MET A 280 -3.39 -16.63 -4.87
N GLU A 281 -3.05 -17.45 -5.85
CA GLU A 281 -3.41 -18.86 -5.88
C GLU A 281 -2.17 -19.74 -6.04
N GLU A 282 -2.09 -20.81 -5.26
CA GLU A 282 -1.11 -21.88 -5.41
C GLU A 282 -1.66 -22.97 -6.33
N VAL A 283 -0.96 -23.29 -7.40
CA VAL A 283 -1.34 -24.28 -8.41
C VAL A 283 -0.27 -25.36 -8.47
N ARG A 284 -0.60 -26.55 -7.97
CA ARG A 284 0.25 -27.73 -8.05
C ARG A 284 0.02 -28.45 -9.36
N THR A 285 1.11 -28.71 -10.07
CA THR A 285 1.09 -29.29 -11.41
C THR A 285 2.06 -30.45 -11.55
N MET A 286 1.89 -31.22 -12.60
CA MET A 286 2.84 -32.25 -13.04
C MET A 286 3.18 -32.01 -14.51
N ASN A 287 4.47 -31.89 -14.81
CA ASN A 287 4.96 -31.81 -16.18
C ASN A 287 4.72 -33.18 -16.86
N ARG A 288 4.04 -33.17 -18.01
CA ARG A 288 3.65 -34.39 -18.73
C ARG A 288 4.79 -35.08 -19.46
N GLU A 289 5.83 -34.34 -19.82
CA GLU A 289 6.99 -34.87 -20.53
C GLU A 289 8.02 -35.45 -19.56
N THR A 290 8.27 -34.76 -18.44
CA THR A 290 9.30 -35.17 -17.48
C THR A 290 8.74 -35.94 -16.28
N GLY A 291 7.45 -35.84 -16.01
CA GLY A 291 6.81 -36.36 -14.79
C GLY A 291 7.10 -35.54 -13.54
N ALA A 292 7.86 -34.44 -13.64
CA ALA A 292 8.24 -33.61 -12.49
C ALA A 292 7.04 -32.84 -11.92
N ALA A 293 6.94 -32.79 -10.59
CA ALA A 293 5.96 -31.95 -9.91
C ALA A 293 6.47 -30.51 -9.80
N HIS A 294 5.61 -29.53 -10.09
CA HIS A 294 5.92 -28.11 -9.98
C HIS A 294 4.77 -27.38 -9.29
N THR A 295 5.11 -26.44 -8.41
CA THR A 295 4.15 -25.53 -7.79
C THR A 295 4.32 -24.15 -8.40
N PHE A 296 3.24 -23.60 -8.93
CA PHE A 296 3.20 -22.23 -9.43
C PHE A 296 2.33 -21.37 -8.53
N TYR A 297 2.75 -20.14 -8.32
CA TYR A 297 2.02 -19.09 -7.65
C TYR A 297 1.68 -18.03 -8.69
N HIS A 298 0.43 -17.62 -8.77
CA HIS A 298 0.05 -16.50 -9.64
C HIS A 298 -0.87 -15.55 -8.90
N ARG A 299 -0.73 -14.27 -9.23
CA ARG A 299 -1.56 -13.18 -8.74
C ARG A 299 -2.03 -12.38 -9.96
N PRO A 300 -3.34 -12.09 -10.07
CA PRO A 300 -4.41 -12.43 -9.13
C PRO A 300 -4.75 -13.91 -9.06
N ALA A 301 -5.25 -14.34 -7.90
CA ALA A 301 -5.91 -15.63 -7.77
C ALA A 301 -7.09 -15.74 -8.76
N ARG A 302 -7.13 -16.80 -9.58
CA ARG A 302 -8.20 -17.00 -10.58
C ARG A 302 -9.09 -18.17 -10.18
N ALA A 303 -10.40 -17.97 -10.09
CA ALA A 303 -11.34 -19.04 -9.76
C ALA A 303 -11.54 -20.11 -10.88
N ALA A 304 -10.80 -20.04 -11.98
CA ALA A 304 -11.10 -20.78 -13.22
C ALA A 304 -10.22 -22.03 -13.46
N LEU A 305 -9.14 -22.24 -12.70
CA LEU A 305 -8.24 -23.39 -12.88
C LEU A 305 -8.76 -24.63 -12.16
N LYS A 306 -8.95 -25.74 -12.89
CA LYS A 306 -9.48 -27.00 -12.36
C LYS A 306 -8.49 -28.13 -12.49
N ALA A 307 -8.50 -29.03 -11.51
CA ALA A 307 -7.72 -30.27 -11.56
C ALA A 307 -8.02 -31.05 -12.85
N GLY A 308 -6.96 -31.58 -13.47
CA GLY A 308 -7.00 -32.29 -14.75
C GLY A 308 -6.88 -31.39 -15.98
N GLN A 309 -7.04 -30.07 -15.86
CA GLN A 309 -6.76 -29.14 -16.96
C GLN A 309 -5.24 -29.02 -17.19
N ARG A 310 -4.87 -28.69 -18.42
CA ARG A 310 -3.50 -28.39 -18.80
C ARG A 310 -3.29 -26.89 -18.89
N ILE A 311 -2.08 -26.45 -18.56
CA ILE A 311 -1.71 -25.05 -18.58
C ILE A 311 -0.35 -24.82 -19.24
N SER A 312 -0.23 -23.63 -19.80
CA SER A 312 1.02 -23.02 -20.25
C SER A 312 1.31 -21.80 -19.38
N ILE A 313 2.60 -21.54 -19.15
CA ILE A 313 3.05 -20.42 -18.34
C ILE A 313 3.37 -19.27 -19.28
N ARG A 314 2.77 -18.10 -19.02
CA ARG A 314 3.13 -16.86 -19.68
C ARG A 314 3.81 -15.96 -18.66
N LEU A 315 5.08 -15.66 -18.90
CA LEU A 315 5.75 -14.57 -18.21
C LEU A 315 5.11 -13.27 -18.68
N LEU A 316 4.49 -12.56 -17.75
CA LEU A 316 4.06 -11.19 -17.99
C LEU A 316 5.34 -10.37 -18.02
N ILE A 317 5.80 -10.07 -19.24
CA ILE A 317 6.78 -9.01 -19.44
C ILE A 317 6.04 -7.70 -19.13
N LEU A 318 5.96 -7.36 -17.84
CA LEU A 318 6.06 -5.96 -17.45
C LEU A 318 7.28 -5.44 -18.20
N PHE A 319 7.11 -4.41 -19.01
CA PHE A 319 8.12 -3.80 -19.86
C PHE A 319 9.36 -3.40 -19.02
N CYS A 320 10.22 -4.37 -18.73
CA CYS A 320 11.41 -4.24 -17.87
C CYS A 320 12.70 -4.53 -18.66
N CYS A 321 12.63 -4.66 -19.98
CA CYS A 321 13.80 -4.88 -20.85
C CYS A 321 14.56 -3.60 -21.21
N LEU A 322 14.70 -2.64 -20.29
CA LEU A 322 15.60 -1.48 -20.45
C LEU A 322 16.53 -1.25 -19.25
N LEU A 323 16.87 -2.28 -18.47
CA LEU A 323 17.82 -2.16 -17.33
C LEU A 323 19.18 -2.84 -17.56
N LEU A 324 19.53 -3.24 -18.79
CA LEU A 324 20.87 -3.76 -19.12
C LEU A 324 21.69 -2.87 -20.05
N CYS A 325 21.28 -1.61 -20.24
CA CYS A 325 22.18 -0.57 -20.71
C CYS A 325 22.18 0.52 -19.65
N GLY A 326 23.35 0.82 -19.09
CA GLY A 326 23.55 1.92 -18.16
C GLY A 326 22.93 3.19 -18.75
N GLY A 327 21.88 3.63 -18.10
CA GLY A 327 21.07 4.78 -18.46
C GLY A 327 19.90 4.75 -17.52
N CYS A 328 19.90 5.66 -16.55
CA CYS A 328 18.68 6.05 -15.86
C CYS A 328 17.57 6.14 -16.92
N ILE A 329 16.41 5.54 -16.66
CA ILE A 329 15.20 5.98 -17.34
C ILE A 329 14.64 7.06 -16.42
N PRO A 330 15.02 8.34 -16.57
CA PRO A 330 14.08 9.38 -16.24
C PRO A 330 12.95 9.19 -17.24
N GLY A 331 11.79 8.75 -16.75
CA GLY A 331 10.59 9.06 -17.52
C GLY A 331 10.41 10.56 -17.40
N ASP A 332 10.95 11.32 -18.35
CA ASP A 332 10.70 12.74 -18.62
C ASP A 332 9.19 12.93 -18.93
N ALA A 333 8.31 12.57 -18.00
CA ALA A 333 6.97 13.12 -17.97
C ALA A 333 7.12 14.57 -17.51
N PRO A 334 6.55 15.55 -18.22
CA PRO A 334 6.59 16.93 -17.78
C PRO A 334 6.08 17.02 -16.33
N GLU A 335 6.72 17.84 -15.51
CA GLU A 335 6.19 18.14 -14.18
C GLU A 335 4.97 19.05 -14.35
N LEU A 336 3.83 18.65 -13.78
CA LEU A 336 2.67 19.53 -13.66
C LEU A 336 2.99 20.54 -12.57
N SER A 337 2.94 21.82 -12.89
CA SER A 337 3.02 22.89 -11.92
C SER A 337 1.63 23.47 -11.68
N PHE A 338 1.31 23.73 -10.41
CA PHE A 338 0.13 24.47 -10.01
C PHE A 338 0.58 25.81 -9.42
N SER A 339 -0.12 26.89 -9.75
CA SER A 339 0.18 28.24 -9.27
C SER A 339 -0.15 28.43 -7.78
N ASP A 340 -1.13 27.68 -7.27
CA ASP A 340 -1.52 27.70 -5.86
C ASP A 340 -2.01 26.33 -5.39
N ILE A 341 -1.72 26.02 -4.12
CA ILE A 341 -2.10 24.76 -3.45
C ILE A 341 -2.75 25.12 -2.11
N SER A 342 -4.05 24.89 -2.01
CA SER A 342 -4.81 25.05 -0.77
C SER A 342 -5.26 23.69 -0.25
N GLN A 343 -5.28 23.52 1.06
CA GLN A 343 -5.67 22.25 1.69
C GLN A 343 -6.37 22.49 3.02
N TRP A 344 -7.44 21.75 3.27
CA TRP A 344 -8.21 21.84 4.51
C TRP A 344 -8.78 20.47 4.89
N PRO A 345 -8.95 20.18 6.18
CA PRO A 345 -9.59 18.96 6.63
C PRO A 345 -11.12 19.06 6.48
N VAL A 346 -11.78 17.91 6.44
CA VAL A 346 -13.23 17.86 6.69
C VAL A 346 -13.52 18.19 8.15
N PRO A 347 -14.71 18.75 8.49
CA PRO A 347 -15.05 19.10 9.87
C PRO A 347 -14.98 17.90 10.82
N ALA A 348 -14.33 18.09 11.96
CA ALA A 348 -14.26 17.08 13.01
C ALA A 348 -15.64 16.85 13.67
N GLU A 349 -15.85 15.65 14.19
CA GLU A 349 -17.08 15.28 14.89
C GLU A 349 -16.76 14.67 16.25
N GLY A 350 -16.90 15.50 17.29
CA GLY A 350 -16.46 15.15 18.64
C GLY A 350 -14.96 14.82 18.66
N ILE A 351 -14.64 13.55 18.91
CA ILE A 351 -13.25 13.04 19.00
C ILE A 351 -12.80 12.42 17.67
N LYS A 352 -13.72 12.14 16.74
CA LYS A 352 -13.40 11.56 15.43
C LYS A 352 -12.99 12.67 14.47
N VAL A 353 -11.91 12.43 13.73
CA VAL A 353 -11.50 13.27 12.59
C VAL A 353 -11.71 12.45 11.32
N PRO A 354 -12.84 12.60 10.63
CA PRO A 354 -13.11 11.87 9.39
C PRO A 354 -12.09 12.21 8.30
N ALA A 355 -12.06 11.39 7.26
CA ALA A 355 -11.19 11.58 6.11
C ALA A 355 -12.05 11.64 4.83
N PRO A 356 -11.76 12.56 3.89
CA PRO A 356 -12.45 12.60 2.62
C PRO A 356 -12.12 11.33 1.80
N ARG A 357 -13.07 10.84 1.01
CA ARG A 357 -12.89 9.65 0.15
C ARG A 357 -13.24 9.91 -1.31
N SER A 358 -14.36 10.59 -1.55
CA SER A 358 -14.83 10.88 -2.90
C SER A 358 -15.30 12.32 -3.01
N LEU A 359 -15.16 12.87 -4.21
CA LEU A 359 -15.41 14.27 -4.52
C LEU A 359 -16.21 14.36 -5.83
N ASN A 360 -17.14 15.30 -5.92
CA ASN A 360 -17.85 15.61 -7.15
C ASN A 360 -18.14 17.11 -7.22
N VAL A 361 -18.13 17.69 -8.42
CA VAL A 361 -18.40 19.12 -8.62
C VAL A 361 -19.77 19.33 -9.27
N GLY A 362 -20.54 20.23 -8.67
CA GLY A 362 -21.82 20.71 -9.16
C GLY A 362 -21.72 21.71 -10.31
N PRO A 363 -22.86 22.05 -10.94
CA PRO A 363 -22.90 22.99 -12.06
C PRO A 363 -22.49 24.42 -11.69
N ASP A 364 -22.61 24.81 -10.42
CA ASP A 364 -22.24 26.14 -9.93
C ASP A 364 -20.89 26.10 -9.17
N ASP A 365 -20.04 25.12 -9.50
CA ASP A 365 -18.76 24.80 -8.85
C ASP A 365 -18.88 24.41 -7.36
N GLU A 366 -20.06 23.94 -6.89
CA GLU A 366 -20.17 23.40 -5.54
C GLU A 366 -19.41 22.08 -5.41
N LEU A 367 -18.64 21.91 -4.34
CA LEU A 367 -17.89 20.69 -4.09
C LEU A 367 -18.65 19.78 -3.13
N TYR A 368 -19.08 18.63 -3.63
CA TYR A 368 -19.65 17.55 -2.84
C TYR A 368 -18.54 16.61 -2.39
N VAL A 369 -18.43 16.40 -1.08
CA VAL A 369 -17.40 15.56 -0.46
C VAL A 369 -18.07 14.46 0.34
N LEU A 370 -17.71 13.22 0.06
CA LEU A 370 -18.05 12.07 0.87
C LEU A 370 -16.88 11.72 1.79
N ASP A 371 -17.14 11.62 3.08
CA ASP A 371 -16.13 11.19 4.04
C ASP A 371 -16.33 9.74 4.53
N ASN A 372 -15.30 9.21 5.20
CA ASN A 372 -15.30 7.86 5.75
C ASN A 372 -16.14 7.69 7.02
N ALA A 373 -16.78 8.75 7.52
CA ALA A 373 -17.76 8.68 8.59
C ALA A 373 -19.19 8.55 8.05
N GLY A 374 -19.36 8.51 6.72
CA GLY A 374 -20.68 8.39 6.10
C GLY A 374 -21.40 9.71 6.04
N ARG A 375 -20.70 10.83 5.86
CA ARG A 375 -21.31 12.14 5.66
C ARG A 375 -21.09 12.63 4.25
N VAL A 376 -22.10 13.31 3.72
CA VAL A 376 -21.98 14.14 2.52
C VAL A 376 -21.88 15.59 2.97
N LEU A 377 -20.81 16.26 2.56
CA LEU A 377 -20.51 17.65 2.84
C LEU A 377 -20.60 18.43 1.52
N VAL A 378 -21.19 19.62 1.54
CA VAL A 378 -21.29 20.48 0.36
C VAL A 378 -20.63 21.80 0.66
N TYR A 379 -19.60 22.12 -0.12
CA TYR A 379 -18.91 23.41 -0.09
C TYR A 379 -19.37 24.25 -1.27
N ASP A 380 -19.46 25.56 -1.08
CA ASP A 380 -19.71 26.49 -2.17
C ASP A 380 -18.45 26.73 -3.03
N ALA A 381 -18.57 27.56 -4.06
CA ALA A 381 -17.46 27.91 -4.95
C ALA A 381 -16.31 28.69 -4.26
N ASN A 382 -16.51 29.15 -3.02
CA ASN A 382 -15.51 29.83 -2.19
C ASN A 382 -14.90 28.91 -1.13
N ASP A 383 -15.13 27.59 -1.26
CA ASP A 383 -14.67 26.56 -0.32
C ASP A 383 -15.29 26.68 1.09
N GLU A 384 -16.44 27.36 1.23
CA GLU A 384 -17.18 27.45 2.50
C GLU A 384 -18.20 26.29 2.60
N LEU A 385 -18.19 25.58 3.73
CA LEU A 385 -19.17 24.51 3.98
C LEU A 385 -20.57 25.09 4.17
N ILE A 386 -21.49 24.75 3.27
CA ILE A 386 -22.87 25.28 3.27
C ILE A 386 -23.91 24.25 3.70
N LYS A 387 -23.67 22.95 3.50
CA LYS A 387 -24.60 21.87 3.89
C LYS A 387 -23.84 20.61 4.29
N GLN A 388 -24.45 19.82 5.16
CA GLN A 388 -24.02 18.45 5.42
C GLN A 388 -25.19 17.57 5.86
N TRP A 389 -25.12 16.29 5.57
CA TRP A 389 -26.04 15.27 6.08
C TRP A 389 -25.33 13.91 6.18
N GLU A 390 -25.98 12.98 6.86
CA GLU A 390 -25.47 11.62 7.11
C GLU A 390 -26.14 10.60 6.19
N MET A 391 -25.41 9.51 5.95
CA MET A 391 -25.98 8.30 5.37
C MET A 391 -27.03 7.71 6.32
N PRO A 392 -28.09 7.05 5.81
CA PRO A 392 -29.17 6.51 6.65
C PRO A 392 -28.69 5.46 7.65
N ASP A 393 -27.70 4.67 7.24
CA ASP A 393 -26.99 3.70 8.07
C ASP A 393 -25.49 3.91 7.85
N PHE A 394 -24.70 3.97 8.92
CA PHE A 394 -23.26 4.26 8.84
C PHE A 394 -22.39 3.46 9.84
N ASP A 395 -22.98 2.54 10.61
CA ASP A 395 -22.26 1.74 11.62
C ASP A 395 -21.18 0.84 11.01
N ILE A 396 -21.48 0.25 9.84
CA ILE A 396 -20.52 -0.54 9.04
C ILE A 396 -20.15 0.14 7.72
N GLY A 397 -20.83 1.24 7.41
CA GLY A 397 -20.76 1.93 6.13
C GLY A 397 -19.41 2.58 5.91
N LYS A 398 -18.72 2.18 4.84
CA LYS A 398 -17.56 2.88 4.29
C LYS A 398 -17.89 3.27 2.86
N PRO A 399 -18.77 4.26 2.65
CA PRO A 399 -19.18 4.63 1.30
C PRO A 399 -17.96 5.14 0.50
N GLU A 400 -17.98 4.95 -0.81
CA GLU A 400 -16.78 5.14 -1.66
C GLU A 400 -16.95 6.10 -2.84
N GLY A 401 -18.18 6.39 -3.24
CA GLY A 401 -18.44 7.24 -4.40
C GLY A 401 -19.58 8.20 -4.15
N VAL A 402 -19.44 9.45 -4.58
CA VAL A 402 -20.51 10.45 -4.63
C VAL A 402 -20.61 11.03 -6.04
N CYS A 403 -21.83 11.21 -6.53
CA CYS A 403 -22.08 11.75 -7.87
C CYS A 403 -23.32 12.63 -7.86
N LEU A 404 -23.20 13.86 -8.34
CA LEU A 404 -24.34 14.72 -8.61
C LEU A 404 -24.92 14.37 -9.99
N LEU A 405 -26.17 13.96 -10.01
CA LEU A 405 -26.91 13.64 -11.22
C LEU A 405 -27.50 14.91 -11.86
N ARG A 406 -27.79 14.86 -13.16
CA ARG A 406 -28.30 16.00 -13.94
C ARG A 406 -29.65 16.53 -13.46
N ASN A 407 -30.49 15.67 -12.91
CA ASN A 407 -31.77 16.02 -12.31
C ASN A 407 -31.63 16.69 -10.93
N GLY A 408 -30.40 16.81 -10.41
CA GLY A 408 -30.08 17.44 -9.13
C GLY A 408 -30.06 16.48 -7.93
N GLU A 409 -30.26 15.18 -8.16
CA GLU A 409 -30.12 14.16 -7.12
C GLU A 409 -28.65 13.85 -6.85
N ILE A 410 -28.34 13.44 -5.62
CA ILE A 410 -27.00 13.03 -5.21
C ILE A 410 -27.00 11.53 -5.00
N ALA A 411 -26.27 10.79 -5.83
CA ALA A 411 -26.09 9.35 -5.69
C ALA A 411 -24.83 9.04 -4.88
N VAL A 412 -24.95 8.19 -3.87
CA VAL A 412 -23.84 7.76 -3.02
C VAL A 412 -23.73 6.24 -3.04
N ALA A 413 -22.56 5.71 -3.43
CA ALA A 413 -22.26 4.29 -3.37
C ALA A 413 -21.94 3.88 -1.92
N ASP A 414 -22.89 3.20 -1.30
CA ASP A 414 -22.84 2.75 0.09
C ASP A 414 -22.27 1.34 0.18
N THR A 415 -20.95 1.25 -0.02
CA THR A 415 -20.20 0.04 -0.37
C THR A 415 -20.48 -1.16 0.54
N HIS A 416 -20.51 -0.97 1.86
CA HIS A 416 -20.67 -2.06 2.82
C HIS A 416 -22.14 -2.31 3.22
N TYR A 417 -23.06 -1.51 2.68
CA TYR A 417 -24.50 -1.78 2.71
C TYR A 417 -25.04 -2.23 1.34
N HIS A 418 -24.15 -2.51 0.38
CA HIS A 418 -24.47 -3.16 -0.89
C HIS A 418 -25.51 -2.42 -1.74
N ARG A 419 -25.53 -1.09 -1.66
CA ARG A 419 -26.54 -0.24 -2.28
C ARG A 419 -25.99 1.09 -2.74
N VAL A 420 -26.76 1.79 -3.57
CA VAL A 420 -26.61 3.19 -3.92
C VAL A 420 -27.79 3.95 -3.31
N VAL A 421 -27.50 5.01 -2.56
CA VAL A 421 -28.52 5.87 -1.94
C VAL A 421 -28.63 7.17 -2.72
N PHE A 422 -29.86 7.57 -3.06
CA PHE A 422 -30.14 8.79 -3.81
C PHE A 422 -30.77 9.82 -2.87
N PHE A 423 -30.19 11.01 -2.82
CA PHE A 423 -30.65 12.12 -2.01
C PHE A 423 -31.17 13.27 -2.87
N ASP A 424 -32.07 14.09 -2.31
CA ASP A 424 -32.33 15.43 -2.83
C ASP A 424 -31.23 16.42 -2.39
N LYS A 425 -31.32 17.68 -2.84
CA LYS A 425 -30.35 18.74 -2.51
C LYS A 425 -30.39 19.15 -1.03
N GLU A 426 -31.38 18.69 -0.28
CA GLU A 426 -31.58 18.95 1.14
C GLU A 426 -31.04 17.80 2.00
N GLY A 427 -30.59 16.70 1.39
CA GLY A 427 -30.06 15.51 2.08
C GLY A 427 -31.14 14.51 2.50
N ASN A 428 -32.37 14.63 2.00
CA ASN A 428 -33.41 13.63 2.24
C ASN A 428 -33.25 12.46 1.27
N VAL A 429 -33.39 11.23 1.77
CA VAL A 429 -33.37 10.03 0.93
C VAL A 429 -34.61 10.01 0.03
N LEU A 430 -34.37 9.93 -1.28
CA LEU A 430 -35.41 9.78 -2.30
C LEU A 430 -35.68 8.31 -2.62
N ARG A 431 -34.61 7.54 -2.87
CA ARG A 431 -34.67 6.10 -3.18
C ARG A 431 -33.35 5.41 -2.89
N MET A 432 -33.37 4.08 -2.95
CA MET A 432 -32.19 3.23 -2.89
C MET A 432 -32.23 2.22 -4.03
N LEU A 433 -31.07 1.89 -4.57
CA LEU A 433 -30.88 0.85 -5.57
C LEU A 433 -29.86 -0.16 -5.05
N GLY A 434 -30.14 -1.45 -5.14
CA GLY A 434 -29.20 -2.47 -4.69
C GLY A 434 -29.61 -3.21 -3.44
N GLU A 435 -29.18 -4.46 -3.40
CA GLU A 435 -29.10 -5.32 -2.23
C GLU A 435 -27.88 -6.24 -2.40
N TYR A 436 -27.48 -6.96 -1.36
CA TYR A 436 -26.38 -7.90 -1.46
C TYR A 436 -26.66 -9.01 -2.48
N GLY A 437 -25.76 -9.20 -3.45
CA GLY A 437 -25.81 -10.32 -4.38
C GLY A 437 -25.05 -10.08 -5.68
N GLU A 438 -25.16 -11.05 -6.60
CA GLU A 438 -24.44 -11.08 -7.88
C GLU A 438 -25.40 -10.93 -9.08
N GLY A 439 -26.71 -10.85 -8.85
CA GLY A 439 -27.71 -10.69 -9.90
C GLY A 439 -27.84 -9.25 -10.43
N PRO A 440 -28.73 -9.04 -11.42
CA PRO A 440 -29.13 -7.70 -11.85
C PRO A 440 -29.68 -6.87 -10.69
N SER A 441 -29.25 -5.61 -10.59
CA SER A 441 -29.61 -4.70 -9.48
C SER A 441 -29.15 -5.17 -8.09
N GLN A 442 -28.22 -6.13 -8.00
CA GLN A 442 -27.58 -6.54 -6.75
C GLN A 442 -26.09 -6.20 -6.79
N PHE A 443 -25.49 -5.96 -5.63
CA PHE A 443 -24.08 -5.58 -5.52
C PHE A 443 -23.34 -6.33 -4.41
N ILE A 444 -22.03 -6.52 -4.59
CA ILE A 444 -21.12 -6.96 -3.54
C ILE A 444 -20.43 -5.76 -2.89
N TYR A 445 -19.70 -4.94 -3.64
CA TYR A 445 -19.12 -3.69 -3.09
C TYR A 445 -19.22 -2.59 -4.16
N PRO A 446 -20.35 -1.87 -4.25
CA PRO A 446 -20.49 -0.75 -5.17
C PRO A 446 -19.57 0.40 -4.73
N VAL A 447 -18.84 1.00 -5.67
CA VAL A 447 -17.80 1.99 -5.37
C VAL A 447 -17.91 3.31 -6.12
N SER A 448 -18.41 3.29 -7.36
CA SER A 448 -18.46 4.48 -8.20
C SER A 448 -19.80 4.54 -8.92
N VAL A 449 -20.29 5.76 -9.09
CA VAL A 449 -21.54 6.06 -9.79
C VAL A 449 -21.28 7.20 -10.78
N VAL A 450 -21.66 7.02 -12.04
CA VAL A 450 -21.63 8.09 -13.06
C VAL A 450 -22.92 8.10 -13.87
N GLN A 451 -23.21 9.21 -14.53
CA GLN A 451 -24.39 9.37 -15.37
C GLN A 451 -24.00 9.88 -16.76
N ASP A 452 -24.63 9.33 -17.80
CA ASP A 452 -24.51 9.85 -19.17
C ASP A 452 -25.49 11.03 -19.42
N PRO A 453 -25.43 11.69 -20.60
CA PRO A 453 -26.37 12.75 -20.97
C PRO A 453 -27.82 12.31 -21.14
N GLU A 454 -28.06 11.04 -21.47
CA GLU A 454 -29.37 10.43 -21.66
C GLU A 454 -30.08 10.14 -20.32
N GLY A 455 -29.32 10.15 -19.22
CA GLY A 455 -29.81 9.99 -17.85
C GLY A 455 -29.55 8.60 -17.28
N ASP A 456 -28.92 7.70 -18.04
CA ASP A 456 -28.59 6.37 -17.57
C ASP A 456 -27.44 6.42 -16.55
N ILE A 457 -27.55 5.58 -15.53
CA ILE A 457 -26.67 5.53 -14.38
C ILE A 457 -25.81 4.28 -14.47
N TYR A 458 -24.50 4.44 -14.30
CA TYR A 458 -23.53 3.36 -14.28
C TYR A 458 -22.99 3.20 -12.87
N VAL A 459 -23.05 1.98 -12.35
CA VAL A 459 -22.53 1.63 -11.02
C VAL A 459 -21.44 0.59 -11.20
N CYS A 460 -20.24 0.91 -10.72
CA CYS A 460 -19.13 -0.03 -10.69
C CYS A 460 -19.03 -0.69 -9.32
N GLU A 461 -18.69 -1.98 -9.30
CA GLU A 461 -18.46 -2.73 -8.09
C GLU A 461 -17.20 -3.59 -8.15
N TYR A 462 -16.68 -3.93 -6.97
CA TYR A 462 -15.66 -4.95 -6.80
C TYR A 462 -16.11 -6.03 -5.81
N GLY A 463 -15.31 -7.08 -5.64
CA GLY A 463 -15.51 -8.06 -4.58
C GLY A 463 -15.47 -9.50 -5.05
N ASN A 464 -14.67 -9.78 -6.09
CA ASN A 464 -14.72 -11.01 -6.88
C ASN A 464 -15.95 -11.14 -7.77
N HIS A 465 -16.66 -10.02 -7.98
CA HIS A 465 -17.72 -9.87 -8.97
C HIS A 465 -17.57 -8.53 -9.71
N ASP A 466 -16.34 -8.28 -10.15
CA ASP A 466 -15.88 -6.98 -10.64
C ASP A 466 -16.51 -6.65 -12.00
N ARG A 467 -17.48 -5.72 -12.01
CA ARG A 467 -18.27 -5.35 -13.19
C ARG A 467 -18.79 -3.92 -13.10
N VAL A 468 -19.39 -3.46 -14.19
CA VAL A 468 -20.20 -2.24 -14.25
C VAL A 468 -21.61 -2.63 -14.65
N GLN A 469 -22.60 -2.17 -13.89
CA GLN A 469 -24.02 -2.30 -14.24
C GLN A 469 -24.56 -0.94 -14.68
N LYS A 470 -25.36 -0.95 -15.75
CA LYS A 470 -26.04 0.22 -16.31
C LYS A 470 -27.53 0.15 -15.98
N PHE A 471 -28.09 1.27 -15.55
CA PHE A 471 -29.48 1.44 -15.15
C PHE A 471 -30.09 2.64 -15.87
N SER A 472 -31.41 2.63 -16.08
CA SER A 472 -32.13 3.84 -16.47
C SER A 472 -32.11 4.88 -15.34
N GLU A 473 -32.48 6.12 -15.64
CA GLU A 473 -32.62 7.17 -14.62
C GLU A 473 -33.54 6.76 -13.45
N THR A 474 -34.57 5.97 -13.73
CA THR A 474 -35.52 5.44 -12.74
C THR A 474 -35.00 4.24 -11.95
N GLY A 475 -33.81 3.72 -12.28
CA GLY A 475 -33.17 2.58 -11.61
C GLY A 475 -33.52 1.21 -12.19
N GLU A 476 -34.09 1.15 -13.40
CA GLU A 476 -34.33 -0.14 -14.07
C GLU A 476 -33.01 -0.68 -14.63
N TYR A 477 -32.68 -1.94 -14.36
CA TYR A 477 -31.50 -2.58 -14.93
C TYR A 477 -31.57 -2.66 -16.46
N LEU A 478 -30.52 -2.21 -17.14
CA LEU A 478 -30.43 -2.21 -18.60
C LEU A 478 -29.44 -3.28 -19.10
N LEU A 479 -28.19 -3.20 -18.63
CA LEU A 479 -27.12 -4.12 -19.02
C LEU A 479 -26.00 -4.17 -17.97
N GLU A 480 -25.08 -5.09 -18.15
CA GLU A 480 -23.82 -5.15 -17.41
C GLU A 480 -22.68 -5.53 -18.32
N PHE A 481 -21.47 -5.12 -17.96
CA PHE A 481 -20.25 -5.49 -18.65
C PHE A 481 -19.07 -5.54 -17.67
N GLY A 482 -18.01 -6.21 -18.10
CA GLY A 482 -16.91 -6.54 -17.20
C GLY A 482 -17.11 -7.86 -16.48
N LYS A 483 -15.99 -8.41 -16.01
CA LYS A 483 -15.92 -9.56 -15.11
C LYS A 483 -14.53 -9.56 -14.48
N VAL A 484 -14.34 -10.31 -13.40
CA VAL A 484 -13.01 -10.45 -12.78
C VAL A 484 -11.99 -11.02 -13.78
N GLY A 485 -10.85 -10.35 -13.93
CA GLY A 485 -9.74 -10.82 -14.75
C GLY A 485 -8.75 -9.72 -15.15
N ILE A 486 -7.81 -10.06 -16.03
CA ILE A 486 -6.73 -9.16 -16.47
C ILE A 486 -6.78 -8.87 -17.97
N GLY A 487 -7.65 -9.58 -18.70
CA GLY A 487 -7.83 -9.41 -20.14
C GLY A 487 -8.56 -8.12 -20.49
N PRO A 488 -8.60 -7.76 -21.79
CA PRO A 488 -9.45 -6.67 -22.28
C PRO A 488 -10.92 -6.91 -21.92
N GLY A 489 -11.55 -5.91 -21.31
CA GLY A 489 -12.94 -6.03 -20.83
C GLY A 489 -13.09 -6.81 -19.53
N GLU A 490 -11.99 -7.18 -18.86
CA GLU A 490 -11.98 -7.79 -17.53
C GLU A 490 -11.36 -6.83 -16.51
N PHE A 491 -11.81 -6.87 -15.27
CA PHE A 491 -11.43 -5.93 -14.22
C PHE A 491 -10.78 -6.60 -13.02
N GLN A 492 -9.94 -5.84 -12.31
CA GLN A 492 -9.45 -6.15 -10.98
C GLN A 492 -9.53 -4.92 -10.09
N ARG A 493 -10.50 -4.93 -9.17
CA ARG A 493 -10.87 -3.77 -8.35
C ARG A 493 -11.09 -2.54 -9.22
N PRO A 494 -12.10 -2.57 -10.10
CA PRO A 494 -12.50 -1.38 -10.80
C PRO A 494 -12.99 -0.36 -9.75
N ALA A 495 -12.63 0.91 -9.95
CA ALA A 495 -12.81 1.96 -8.95
C ALA A 495 -13.49 3.19 -9.59
N GLY A 496 -12.75 4.27 -9.81
CA GLY A 496 -13.26 5.47 -10.47
C GLY A 496 -13.76 5.23 -11.89
N MET A 497 -14.76 6.01 -12.28
CA MET A 497 -15.32 6.01 -13.63
C MET A 497 -15.62 7.42 -14.09
N ILE A 498 -15.58 7.64 -15.40
CA ILE A 498 -16.20 8.81 -16.05
C ILE A 498 -16.90 8.39 -17.34
N TRP A 499 -17.91 9.17 -17.70
CA TRP A 499 -18.51 9.12 -19.03
C TRP A 499 -18.05 10.34 -19.84
N HIS A 500 -17.57 10.15 -21.06
CA HIS A 500 -17.22 11.22 -21.99
C HIS A 500 -17.33 10.76 -23.45
N ASP A 501 -18.13 11.47 -24.26
CA ASP A 501 -18.25 11.26 -25.72
C ASP A 501 -18.56 9.79 -26.09
N HIS A 502 -19.68 9.27 -25.56
CA HIS A 502 -20.15 7.88 -25.77
C HIS A 502 -19.17 6.80 -25.32
N LYS A 503 -18.29 7.15 -24.38
CA LYS A 503 -17.29 6.25 -23.82
C LYS A 503 -17.28 6.31 -22.31
N ILE A 504 -17.10 5.14 -21.72
CA ILE A 504 -16.97 4.96 -20.28
C ILE A 504 -15.51 4.60 -20.00
N TYR A 505 -14.82 5.45 -19.26
CA TYR A 505 -13.45 5.20 -18.81
C TYR A 505 -13.53 4.64 -17.40
N VAL A 506 -12.92 3.49 -17.18
CA VAL A 506 -12.93 2.77 -15.90
C VAL A 506 -11.50 2.59 -15.43
N SER A 507 -11.23 3.07 -14.21
CA SER A 507 -9.98 2.80 -13.51
C SER A 507 -9.94 1.34 -13.07
N ASP A 508 -9.07 0.55 -13.69
CA ASP A 508 -8.84 -0.86 -13.38
C ASP A 508 -7.63 -0.96 -12.44
N ALA A 509 -7.88 -0.69 -11.16
CA ALA A 509 -6.85 -0.26 -10.22
C ALA A 509 -5.74 -1.28 -10.02
N ILE A 510 -6.07 -2.56 -9.81
CA ILE A 510 -5.04 -3.59 -9.59
C ILE A 510 -4.29 -3.91 -10.89
N ASN A 511 -4.94 -3.82 -12.05
CA ASN A 511 -4.30 -4.03 -13.35
C ASN A 511 -3.49 -2.81 -13.84
N ASN A 512 -3.41 -1.73 -13.05
CA ASN A 512 -2.60 -0.54 -13.34
C ASN A 512 -2.92 0.10 -14.70
N ARG A 513 -4.20 0.17 -15.07
CA ARG A 513 -4.63 0.70 -16.37
C ARG A 513 -5.99 1.40 -16.30
N ILE A 514 -6.31 2.17 -17.33
CA ILE A 514 -7.66 2.69 -17.59
C ILE A 514 -8.21 1.96 -18.81
N GLN A 515 -9.42 1.39 -18.69
CA GLN A 515 -10.12 0.73 -19.80
C GLN A 515 -11.27 1.58 -20.30
N ILE A 516 -11.52 1.53 -21.61
CA ILE A 516 -12.53 2.34 -22.29
C ILE A 516 -13.58 1.41 -22.90
N PHE A 517 -14.85 1.70 -22.65
CA PHE A 517 -16.01 0.93 -23.13
C PHE A 517 -16.99 1.83 -23.87
N SER A 518 -17.83 1.26 -24.74
CA SER A 518 -18.98 1.97 -25.34
C SER A 518 -20.16 2.06 -24.36
N ASP A 519 -21.17 2.84 -24.72
CA ASP A 519 -22.43 2.95 -23.97
C ASP A 519 -23.19 1.62 -23.85
N GLU A 520 -22.96 0.70 -24.79
CA GLU A 520 -23.48 -0.67 -24.82
C GLU A 520 -22.62 -1.68 -24.03
N GLY A 521 -21.54 -1.23 -23.39
CA GLY A 521 -20.65 -2.06 -22.59
C GLY A 521 -19.62 -2.85 -23.40
N GLU A 522 -19.42 -2.53 -24.68
CA GLU A 522 -18.40 -3.16 -25.50
C GLU A 522 -17.01 -2.62 -25.12
N PHE A 523 -16.05 -3.51 -24.87
CA PHE A 523 -14.66 -3.08 -24.66
C PHE A 523 -14.09 -2.47 -25.95
N LEU A 524 -13.57 -1.25 -25.85
CA LEU A 524 -12.99 -0.51 -26.97
C LEU A 524 -11.47 -0.56 -26.96
N GLU A 525 -10.83 -0.05 -25.90
CA GLU A 525 -9.37 -0.01 -25.79
C GLU A 525 -8.87 0.18 -24.35
N ILE A 526 -7.57 -0.04 -24.15
CA ILE A 526 -6.84 0.43 -22.96
C ILE A 526 -6.27 1.80 -23.30
N LEU A 527 -6.47 2.78 -22.42
CA LEU A 527 -5.95 4.15 -22.61
C LEU A 527 -4.43 4.12 -22.81
N GLY A 528 -3.93 4.82 -23.83
CA GLY A 528 -2.51 4.84 -24.17
C GLY A 528 -2.00 3.61 -24.92
N ALA A 529 -2.82 2.59 -25.22
CA ALA A 529 -2.35 1.39 -25.92
C ALA A 529 -1.66 1.69 -27.27
N LYS A 530 -2.09 2.76 -27.96
CA LYS A 530 -1.51 3.22 -29.24
C LYS A 530 -0.24 4.08 -29.07
N THR A 531 0.02 4.59 -27.86
CA THR A 531 1.13 5.49 -27.52
C THR A 531 2.20 4.81 -26.66
N GLY A 532 2.10 3.50 -26.43
CA GLY A 532 3.06 2.71 -25.64
C GLY A 532 2.61 2.39 -24.21
N GLY A 533 1.37 2.76 -23.86
CA GLY A 533 0.77 2.57 -22.54
C GLY A 533 1.09 3.73 -21.59
N ILE A 534 0.29 3.85 -20.53
CA ILE A 534 0.56 4.78 -19.43
C ILE A 534 1.06 3.96 -18.24
N PRO A 535 2.30 4.18 -17.73
CA PRO A 535 2.81 3.48 -16.57
C PRO A 535 2.16 4.06 -15.30
N LEU A 536 0.94 3.60 -15.02
CA LEU A 536 0.18 3.93 -13.81
C LEU A 536 0.54 2.97 -12.67
N TYR A 537 0.36 3.41 -11.43
CA TYR A 537 0.44 2.54 -10.27
C TYR A 537 -0.77 2.72 -9.34
N TYR A 538 -1.63 1.71 -9.33
CA TYR A 538 -2.88 1.66 -8.59
C TYR A 538 -3.79 2.87 -8.89
N PRO A 539 -4.19 3.10 -10.16
CA PRO A 539 -5.08 4.21 -10.50
C PRO A 539 -6.43 4.01 -9.83
N TYR A 540 -6.78 4.90 -8.91
CA TYR A 540 -7.96 4.73 -8.06
C TYR A 540 -9.15 5.52 -8.57
N ASP A 541 -8.90 6.75 -9.04
CA ASP A 541 -9.95 7.61 -9.55
C ASP A 541 -9.50 8.37 -10.80
N ILE A 542 -10.47 8.79 -11.60
CA ILE A 542 -10.28 9.50 -12.86
C ILE A 542 -11.31 10.63 -12.96
N ALA A 543 -10.86 11.80 -13.38
CA ALA A 543 -11.75 12.91 -13.75
C ALA A 543 -11.32 13.50 -15.08
N ILE A 544 -12.22 14.29 -15.68
CA ILE A 544 -11.98 14.97 -16.94
C ILE A 544 -12.23 16.46 -16.77
N ASP A 545 -11.32 17.29 -17.27
CA ASP A 545 -11.60 18.70 -17.49
C ASP A 545 -12.49 18.82 -18.73
N ARG A 546 -13.71 19.31 -18.53
CA ARG A 546 -14.73 19.43 -19.58
C ARG A 546 -14.38 20.50 -20.64
N ASN A 547 -13.46 21.42 -20.34
CA ASN A 547 -13.07 22.47 -21.27
C ASN A 547 -11.99 22.00 -22.26
N THR A 548 -11.05 21.18 -21.77
CA THR A 548 -9.87 20.75 -22.52
C THR A 548 -9.95 19.30 -22.99
N SER A 549 -10.88 18.51 -22.43
CA SER A 549 -10.94 17.05 -22.58
C SER A 549 -9.66 16.35 -22.10
N GLU A 550 -8.94 16.95 -21.16
CA GLU A 550 -7.77 16.35 -20.52
C GLU A 550 -8.20 15.52 -19.31
N LEU A 551 -7.58 14.36 -19.12
CA LEU A 551 -7.85 13.43 -18.04
C LEU A 551 -6.87 13.67 -16.89
N TYR A 552 -7.39 13.65 -15.67
CA TYR A 552 -6.60 13.57 -14.45
C TYR A 552 -6.85 12.22 -13.79
N ILE A 553 -5.79 11.52 -13.44
CA ILE A 553 -5.84 10.19 -12.84
C ILE A 553 -5.10 10.25 -11.50
N VAL A 554 -5.76 9.82 -10.43
CA VAL A 554 -5.11 9.64 -9.12
C VAL A 554 -4.44 8.26 -9.10
N GLU A 555 -3.13 8.27 -8.85
CA GLU A 555 -2.34 7.06 -8.61
C GLU A 555 -2.16 6.89 -7.11
N TYR A 556 -3.06 6.10 -6.50
CA TYR A 556 -3.01 5.79 -5.07
C TYR A 556 -1.65 5.22 -4.66
N GLY A 557 -1.11 4.31 -5.47
CA GLY A 557 0.14 3.60 -5.13
C GLY A 557 1.37 4.49 -5.19
N SER A 558 1.35 5.56 -5.99
CA SER A 558 2.47 6.50 -6.15
C SER A 558 2.26 7.81 -5.39
N GLY A 559 1.10 8.01 -4.75
CA GLY A 559 0.75 9.25 -4.06
C GLY A 559 0.84 10.44 -4.99
N ARG A 560 0.30 10.36 -6.22
CA ARG A 560 0.43 11.43 -7.23
C ARG A 560 -0.76 11.50 -8.18
N ILE A 561 -0.79 12.56 -8.98
CA ILE A 561 -1.75 12.77 -10.08
C ILE A 561 -1.00 12.67 -11.41
N THR A 562 -1.55 11.94 -12.37
CA THR A 562 -1.11 11.92 -13.77
C THR A 562 -2.15 12.62 -14.64
N LYS A 563 -1.74 13.63 -15.42
CA LYS A 563 -2.58 14.29 -16.43
C LYS A 563 -2.27 13.71 -17.82
N THR A 564 -3.28 13.36 -18.59
CA THR A 564 -3.14 12.83 -19.96
C THR A 564 -4.13 13.46 -20.93
N ASP A 565 -3.86 13.38 -22.23
CA ASP A 565 -4.91 13.54 -23.24
C ASP A 565 -5.75 12.25 -23.37
N LEU A 566 -6.79 12.28 -24.21
CA LEU A 566 -7.66 11.12 -24.49
C LEU A 566 -6.97 10.00 -25.28
N GLN A 567 -5.81 10.26 -25.88
CA GLN A 567 -5.02 9.23 -26.55
C GLN A 567 -4.08 8.51 -25.57
N GLY A 568 -3.93 9.05 -24.36
CA GLY A 568 -3.06 8.55 -23.31
C GLY A 568 -1.62 9.05 -23.40
N ASN A 569 -1.37 10.19 -24.06
CA ASN A 569 -0.09 10.89 -23.94
C ASN A 569 -0.05 11.60 -22.58
N ILE A 570 1.03 11.42 -21.83
CA ILE A 570 1.20 12.06 -20.52
C ILE A 570 1.55 13.53 -20.73
N LEU A 571 0.67 14.41 -20.27
CA LEU A 571 0.85 15.86 -20.28
C LEU A 571 1.63 16.33 -19.06
N GLY A 572 1.53 15.59 -17.95
CA GLY A 572 2.47 15.71 -16.85
C GLY A 572 2.05 14.98 -15.58
N ARG A 573 2.85 15.15 -14.52
CA ARG A 573 2.62 14.51 -13.21
C ARG A 573 2.88 15.48 -12.06
N PHE A 574 2.09 15.36 -10.99
CA PHE A 574 2.23 16.16 -9.79
C PHE A 574 2.13 15.31 -8.52
N GLY A 575 3.02 15.58 -7.58
CA GLY A 575 3.02 14.95 -6.26
C GLY A 575 3.80 13.63 -6.18
N LYS A 576 3.90 13.14 -4.95
CA LYS A 576 4.55 11.89 -4.53
C LYS A 576 4.01 11.50 -3.15
N THR A 577 4.23 10.24 -2.74
CA THR A 577 3.85 9.77 -1.41
C THR A 577 4.48 10.61 -0.29
N GLY A 578 3.64 11.18 0.60
CA GLY A 578 4.11 11.96 1.73
C GLY A 578 3.01 12.78 2.41
N MET A 579 3.40 13.66 3.33
CA MET A 579 2.49 14.46 4.17
C MET A 579 2.72 15.97 4.06
N GLN A 580 3.69 16.40 3.25
CA GLN A 580 3.98 17.82 3.04
C GLN A 580 3.03 18.44 2.01
N GLN A 581 3.00 19.76 1.91
CA GLN A 581 2.21 20.45 0.89
C GLN A 581 2.65 19.99 -0.52
N GLY A 582 1.69 19.54 -1.33
CA GLY A 582 1.95 18.97 -2.66
C GLY A 582 2.38 17.50 -2.67
N GLU A 583 2.45 16.83 -1.51
CA GLU A 583 2.59 15.38 -1.38
C GLU A 583 1.23 14.75 -1.01
N PHE A 584 1.02 13.48 -1.36
CA PHE A 584 -0.23 12.77 -1.07
C PHE A 584 0.05 11.45 -0.36
N LEU A 585 -0.57 11.18 0.81
CA LEU A 585 -0.30 9.93 1.53
C LEU A 585 -1.13 8.77 0.97
N THR A 586 -2.45 8.97 0.85
CA THR A 586 -3.34 8.03 0.17
C THR A 586 -4.43 8.81 -0.59
N PRO A 587 -4.12 9.35 -1.79
CA PRO A 587 -5.11 10.02 -2.60
C PRO A 587 -6.11 8.99 -3.13
N TRP A 588 -7.40 9.22 -2.87
CA TRP A 588 -8.46 8.23 -3.11
C TRP A 588 -9.42 8.63 -4.22
N GLY A 589 -9.86 9.90 -4.20
CA GLY A 589 -10.79 10.45 -5.18
C GLY A 589 -10.31 11.79 -5.72
N LEU A 590 -10.76 12.15 -6.92
CA LEU A 590 -10.47 13.45 -7.52
C LEU A 590 -11.63 13.99 -8.33
N THR A 591 -11.68 15.30 -8.50
CA THR A 591 -12.62 15.95 -9.40
C THR A 591 -12.05 17.26 -9.93
N VAL A 592 -12.61 17.79 -11.01
CA VAL A 592 -12.15 19.02 -11.66
C VAL A 592 -13.36 19.92 -11.89
N ASN A 593 -13.24 21.19 -11.50
CA ASN A 593 -14.32 22.16 -11.67
C ASN A 593 -14.26 22.88 -13.03
N SER A 594 -15.19 23.81 -13.27
CA SER A 594 -15.26 24.55 -14.54
C SER A 594 -14.07 25.50 -14.80
N LYS A 595 -13.21 25.72 -13.80
CA LYS A 595 -12.02 26.59 -13.83
C LYS A 595 -10.70 25.81 -13.93
N ASP A 596 -10.76 24.51 -14.26
CA ASP A 596 -9.60 23.58 -14.26
C ASP A 596 -8.90 23.46 -12.90
N GLN A 597 -9.62 23.75 -11.80
CA GLN A 597 -9.09 23.49 -10.46
C GLN A 597 -9.33 22.03 -10.10
N VAL A 598 -8.27 21.35 -9.69
CA VAL A 598 -8.28 19.93 -9.34
C VAL A 598 -8.44 19.78 -7.84
N PHE A 599 -9.46 19.05 -7.42
CA PHE A 599 -9.67 18.70 -6.02
C PHE A 599 -9.32 17.23 -5.81
N VAL A 600 -8.56 16.93 -4.76
CA VAL A 600 -8.12 15.59 -4.40
C VAL A 600 -8.51 15.28 -2.97
N ALA A 601 -9.13 14.12 -2.76
CA ALA A 601 -9.37 13.55 -1.45
C ALA A 601 -8.11 12.79 -1.03
N ASP A 602 -7.24 13.44 -0.28
CA ASP A 602 -6.08 12.79 0.33
C ASP A 602 -6.49 12.17 1.66
N THR A 603 -7.08 10.98 1.58
CA THR A 603 -7.67 10.27 2.71
C THR A 603 -6.65 10.02 3.82
N GLY A 604 -5.40 9.75 3.46
CA GLY A 604 -4.32 9.40 4.41
C GLY A 604 -3.92 10.60 5.25
N ASN A 605 -3.79 11.76 4.61
CA ASN A 605 -3.52 13.02 5.30
C ASN A 605 -4.80 13.64 5.91
N ARG A 606 -5.97 13.08 5.60
CA ARG A 606 -7.30 13.57 6.01
C ARG A 606 -7.60 14.98 5.51
N LEU A 607 -7.12 15.29 4.31
CA LEU A 607 -7.21 16.62 3.70
C LEU A 607 -7.95 16.55 2.38
N ILE A 608 -8.74 17.58 2.11
CA ILE A 608 -9.12 17.96 0.75
C ILE A 608 -8.00 18.88 0.26
N VAL A 609 -7.42 18.57 -0.89
CA VAL A 609 -6.38 19.37 -1.53
C VAL A 609 -6.94 19.96 -2.81
N LYS A 610 -6.87 21.28 -2.96
CA LYS A 610 -7.27 22.01 -4.16
C LYS A 610 -6.02 22.59 -4.83
N LEU A 611 -5.84 22.22 -6.09
CA LEU A 611 -4.73 22.60 -6.95
C LEU A 611 -5.26 23.57 -8.01
N THR A 612 -4.70 24.78 -8.06
CA THR A 612 -5.07 25.80 -9.05
C THR A 612 -3.96 25.88 -10.11
N PRO A 613 -4.27 25.72 -11.40
CA PRO A 613 -3.29 25.79 -12.49
C PRO A 613 -2.44 27.05 -12.50
#